data_AF-A0A7S0PZJ1-F1
#
_entry.id   AF-A0A7S0PZJ1-F1
#
_cell.length_a   1.000
_cell.length_b   1.000
_cell.length_c   1.000
_cell.angle_alpha   90.00
_cell.angle_beta   90.00
_cell.angle_gamma   90.00
#
_symmetry.space_group_name_H-M   'P 1'
#
loop_
_entity.id
_entity.type
_entity.pdbx_description
1 polymer ?
#
loop_
_entity_poly.entity_id
_entity_poly.type
_entity_poly.pdbx_seq_one_letter_code
_entity_poly.pdbx_strand_id
1 'polypeptide(L)'
;EVELYCGSVPEEAKIACLQEHSRATRFGEVCLSSVVSATKILLSDSRLNTDLADACKADLLNLCKPIMRSLYARRTLGAEIECLISNEQKIQSPDCVAEVRKSSRTLTLFPSVNSPLLAECKVQFIDMCSVQGELLPDSLLLPCMRERRENFTGACRDKTLALEAMIHREVDYNAELLMACSAELETVCRHVPSSEQLRCLTMHMQQPT
;
A
#
# COMPACT_ATOMS: atom_id res chain seq x y z
N GLU A 1 12.34 -16.79 7.78
CA GLU A 1 11.44 -16.09 6.82
C GLU A 1 12.19 -15.62 5.58
N VAL A 2 13.31 -14.89 5.73
CA VAL A 2 14.13 -14.44 4.59
C VAL A 2 14.52 -15.58 3.65
N GLU A 3 15.17 -16.64 4.15
CA GLU A 3 15.53 -17.81 3.33
C GLU A 3 14.31 -18.59 2.84
N LEU A 4 13.24 -18.63 3.64
CA LEU A 4 12.04 -19.42 3.34
C LEU A 4 11.27 -18.86 2.14
N TYR A 5 11.12 -17.54 2.06
CA TYR A 5 10.31 -16.88 1.04
C TYR A 5 11.14 -16.18 -0.04
N CYS A 6 12.31 -15.64 0.33
CA CYS A 6 13.06 -14.68 -0.48
C CYS A 6 14.56 -15.05 -0.61
N GLY A 7 14.94 -16.32 -0.36
CA GLY A 7 16.34 -16.76 -0.40
C GLY A 7 16.98 -16.68 -1.79
N SER A 8 16.19 -16.75 -2.86
CA SER A 8 16.63 -16.63 -4.25
C SER A 8 16.66 -15.21 -4.80
N VAL A 9 16.17 -14.23 -4.02
CA VAL A 9 16.01 -12.84 -4.45
C VAL A 9 17.27 -12.04 -4.09
N PRO A 10 17.76 -11.12 -4.95
CA PRO A 10 18.88 -10.23 -4.63
C PRO A 10 18.65 -9.44 -3.34
N GLU A 11 19.72 -9.08 -2.64
CA GLU A 11 19.66 -8.44 -1.33
C GLU A 11 18.81 -7.16 -1.35
N GLU A 12 18.97 -6.34 -2.40
CA GLU A 12 18.23 -5.11 -2.65
C GLU A 12 16.72 -5.32 -2.85
N ALA A 13 16.30 -6.51 -3.28
CA ALA A 13 14.91 -6.85 -3.54
C ALA A 13 14.28 -7.68 -2.41
N LYS A 14 15.04 -8.06 -1.37
CA LYS A 14 14.54 -8.86 -0.24
C LYS A 14 13.43 -8.17 0.53
N ILE A 15 13.54 -6.86 0.77
CA ILE A 15 12.48 -6.12 1.48
C ILE A 15 11.18 -6.15 0.67
N ALA A 16 11.25 -5.87 -0.63
CA ALA A 16 10.09 -5.93 -1.52
C ALA A 16 9.45 -7.32 -1.50
N CYS A 17 10.25 -8.38 -1.66
CA CYS A 17 9.77 -9.76 -1.59
C CYS A 17 9.09 -10.10 -0.23
N LEU A 18 9.71 -9.70 0.88
CA LEU A 18 9.16 -9.94 2.22
C LEU A 18 7.84 -9.21 2.45
N GLN A 19 7.67 -8.02 1.86
CA GLN A 19 6.39 -7.31 1.87
C GLN A 19 5.31 -8.18 1.20
N GLU A 20 5.58 -8.77 0.03
CA GLU A 20 4.60 -9.59 -0.70
C GLU A 20 4.15 -10.82 0.09
N HIS A 21 5.07 -11.42 0.86
CA HIS A 21 4.82 -12.60 1.67
C HIS A 21 4.37 -12.28 3.11
N SER A 22 4.24 -11.01 3.48
CA SER A 22 3.97 -10.57 4.85
C SER A 22 2.66 -11.07 5.45
N ARG A 23 1.72 -11.52 4.61
CA ARG A 23 0.43 -12.10 5.01
C ARG A 23 0.40 -13.63 4.96
N ALA A 24 1.50 -14.28 4.59
CA ALA A 24 1.58 -15.73 4.58
C ALA A 24 1.38 -16.31 6.00
N THR A 25 0.73 -17.47 6.11
CA THR A 25 0.39 -18.09 7.42
C THR A 25 1.60 -18.35 8.31
N ARG A 26 2.79 -18.56 7.73
CA ARG A 26 4.05 -18.78 8.45
C ARG A 26 4.97 -17.56 8.36
N PHE A 27 4.45 -16.37 8.60
CA PHE A 27 5.22 -15.14 8.66
C PHE A 27 5.28 -14.64 10.11
N GLY A 28 6.48 -14.58 10.71
CA GLY A 28 6.63 -14.25 12.12
C GLY A 28 6.37 -12.77 12.42
N GLU A 29 5.75 -12.48 13.57
CA GLU A 29 5.43 -11.10 13.99
C GLU A 29 6.68 -10.21 14.12
N VAL A 30 7.81 -10.77 14.57
CA VAL A 30 9.08 -10.03 14.69
C VAL A 30 9.61 -9.63 13.32
N CYS A 31 9.56 -10.56 12.36
CA CYS A 31 9.95 -10.27 10.98
C CYS A 31 9.01 -9.23 10.37
N LEU A 32 7.70 -9.35 10.58
CA LEU A 32 6.69 -8.40 10.10
C LEU A 32 6.96 -6.98 10.64
N SER A 33 7.19 -6.86 11.95
CA SER A 33 7.52 -5.57 12.57
C SER A 33 8.79 -4.95 11.98
N SER A 34 9.81 -5.76 11.70
CA SER A 34 11.04 -5.30 11.05
C SER A 34 10.83 -4.89 9.59
N VAL A 35 10.01 -5.61 8.83
CA VAL A 35 9.63 -5.26 7.45
C VAL A 35 8.86 -3.94 7.42
N VAL A 36 7.86 -3.77 8.30
CA VAL A 36 7.10 -2.52 8.41
C VAL A 36 8.01 -1.36 8.78
N SER A 37 8.92 -1.56 9.75
CA SER A 37 9.88 -0.53 10.17
C SER A 37 10.84 -0.14 9.05
N ALA A 38 11.41 -1.11 8.33
CA ALA A 38 12.27 -0.85 7.18
C ALA A 38 11.50 -0.12 6.07
N THR A 39 10.27 -0.54 5.79
CA THR A 39 9.40 0.09 4.80
C THR A 39 9.11 1.56 5.16
N LYS A 40 8.82 1.84 6.42
CA LYS A 40 8.61 3.21 6.90
C LYS A 40 9.83 4.10 6.69
N ILE A 41 11.03 3.56 6.90
CA ILE A 41 12.29 4.28 6.63
C ILE A 41 12.43 4.54 5.13
N LEU A 42 12.25 3.53 4.29
CA LEU A 42 12.35 3.66 2.83
C LEU A 42 11.37 4.70 2.25
N LEU A 43 10.17 4.81 2.83
CA LEU A 43 9.14 5.77 2.40
C LEU A 43 9.25 7.15 3.07
N SER A 44 10.18 7.32 4.01
CA SER A 44 10.38 8.61 4.69
C SER A 44 11.11 9.63 3.83
N ASP A 45 12.00 9.17 2.94
CA ASP A 45 12.92 10.02 2.18
C ASP A 45 13.22 9.40 0.80
N SER A 46 13.02 10.16 -0.27
CA SER A 46 13.24 9.70 -1.65
C SER A 46 14.69 9.38 -1.99
N ARG A 47 15.65 9.75 -1.13
CA ARG A 47 17.06 9.36 -1.25
C ARG A 47 17.33 7.95 -0.75
N LEU A 48 16.43 7.38 0.07
CA LEU A 48 16.55 6.04 0.63
C LEU A 48 15.90 4.98 -0.26
N ASN A 49 14.95 5.40 -1.10
CA ASN A 49 14.33 4.57 -2.12
C ASN A 49 14.26 5.38 -3.41
N THR A 50 15.25 5.17 -4.27
CA THR A 50 15.43 5.96 -5.49
C THR A 50 14.63 5.42 -6.67
N ASP A 51 14.18 4.16 -6.66
CA ASP A 51 13.46 3.51 -7.77
C ASP A 51 12.32 4.39 -8.28
N LEU A 52 11.41 4.79 -7.38
CA LEU A 52 10.29 5.65 -7.72
C LEU A 52 10.74 7.08 -8.08
N ALA A 53 11.68 7.64 -7.32
CA ALA A 53 12.12 9.02 -7.51
C ALA A 53 12.78 9.22 -8.90
N ASP A 54 13.54 8.23 -9.35
CA ASP A 54 14.20 8.22 -10.65
C ASP A 54 13.21 7.93 -11.78
N ALA A 55 12.37 6.90 -11.63
CA ALA A 55 11.36 6.53 -12.64
C ALA A 55 10.32 7.65 -12.88
N CYS A 56 9.95 8.36 -11.81
CA CYS A 56 8.89 9.39 -11.83
C CYS A 56 9.41 10.83 -11.87
N LYS A 57 10.72 11.07 -12.08
CA LYS A 57 11.31 12.41 -11.98
C LYS A 57 10.59 13.47 -12.83
N ALA A 58 10.29 13.16 -14.08
CA ALA A 58 9.61 14.08 -14.99
C ALA A 58 8.15 14.30 -14.58
N ASP A 59 7.44 13.23 -14.23
CA ASP A 59 6.03 13.27 -13.80
C ASP A 59 5.87 14.05 -12.48
N LEU A 60 6.77 13.87 -11.52
CA LEU A 60 6.80 14.64 -10.26
C LEU A 60 6.98 16.14 -10.53
N LEU A 61 7.89 16.51 -11.44
CA LEU A 61 8.12 17.90 -11.81
C LEU A 61 6.95 18.51 -12.60
N ASN A 62 6.14 17.71 -13.29
CA ASN A 62 5.02 18.21 -14.09
C ASN A 62 3.70 18.24 -13.34
N LEU A 63 3.39 17.16 -12.62
CA LEU A 63 2.11 16.89 -11.96
C LEU A 63 2.13 17.31 -10.48
N CYS A 64 3.28 17.20 -9.81
CA CYS A 64 3.43 17.34 -8.36
C CYS A 64 4.25 18.56 -7.91
N LYS A 65 4.33 19.61 -8.76
CA LYS A 65 5.09 20.85 -8.51
C LYS A 65 4.91 21.46 -7.10
N PRO A 66 3.68 21.53 -6.53
CA PRO A 66 3.50 22.13 -5.21
C PRO A 66 4.25 21.39 -4.10
N ILE A 67 4.31 20.06 -4.18
CA ILE A 67 5.02 19.21 -3.22
C ILE A 67 6.53 19.35 -3.43
N MET A 68 6.98 19.34 -4.69
CA MET A 68 8.39 19.47 -5.05
C MET A 68 9.01 20.81 -4.64
N ARG A 69 8.20 21.88 -4.52
CA ARG A 69 8.63 23.22 -4.10
C ARG A 69 8.56 23.44 -2.59
N SER A 70 8.04 22.48 -1.83
CA SER A 70 7.91 22.60 -0.38
C SER A 70 9.28 22.48 0.28
N LEU A 71 9.82 23.62 0.75
CA LEU A 71 11.09 23.68 1.49
C LEU A 71 10.96 23.21 2.95
N TYR A 72 9.73 23.06 3.45
CA TYR A 72 9.45 22.71 4.84
C TYR A 72 8.74 21.34 4.93
N ALA A 73 9.42 20.37 5.56
CA ALA A 73 8.89 19.17 6.24
C ALA A 73 7.95 18.20 5.50
N ARG A 74 7.47 18.50 4.28
CA ARG A 74 6.49 17.68 3.54
C ARG A 74 7.04 16.98 2.31
N ARG A 75 8.32 17.15 1.99
CA ARG A 75 8.98 16.38 0.93
C ARG A 75 9.38 14.99 1.45
N THR A 76 8.38 14.19 1.79
CA THR A 76 8.55 12.76 2.05
C THR A 76 8.25 12.01 0.77
N LEU A 77 8.87 10.84 0.60
CA LEU A 77 8.51 9.96 -0.52
C LEU A 77 7.02 9.57 -0.47
N GLY A 78 6.45 9.41 0.73
CA GLY A 78 5.00 9.21 0.90
C GLY A 78 4.12 10.30 0.29
N ALA A 79 4.49 11.58 0.42
CA ALA A 79 3.75 12.68 -0.20
C ALA A 79 3.91 12.72 -1.73
N GLU A 80 5.12 12.41 -2.23
CA GLU A 80 5.39 12.25 -3.66
C GLU A 80 4.54 11.12 -4.26
N ILE A 81 4.49 9.96 -3.59
CA ILE A 81 3.65 8.81 -3.96
C ILE A 81 2.16 9.19 -3.98
N GLU A 82 1.64 9.82 -2.93
CA GLU A 82 0.21 10.19 -2.88
C GLU A 82 -0.21 11.10 -4.04
N CYS A 83 0.65 12.04 -4.41
CA CYS A 83 0.39 12.91 -5.55
C CYS A 83 0.40 12.16 -6.87
N LEU A 84 1.35 11.24 -7.05
CA LEU A 84 1.42 10.40 -8.25
C LEU A 84 0.21 9.48 -8.36
N ILE A 85 -0.23 8.84 -7.27
CA ILE A 85 -1.46 8.03 -7.22
C ILE A 85 -2.68 8.87 -7.65
N SER A 86 -2.78 10.11 -7.15
CA SER A 86 -3.86 11.04 -7.49
C SER A 86 -3.84 11.48 -8.96
N ASN A 87 -2.69 11.34 -9.64
CA ASN A 87 -2.50 11.71 -11.04
C ASN A 87 -2.10 10.52 -11.92
N GLU A 88 -2.35 9.28 -11.50
CA GLU A 88 -1.85 8.06 -12.15
C GLU A 88 -2.18 8.02 -13.64
N GLN A 89 -3.41 8.42 -14.00
CA GLN A 89 -3.90 8.46 -15.39
C GLN A 89 -3.21 9.51 -16.29
N LYS A 90 -2.45 10.43 -15.70
CA LYS A 90 -1.72 11.49 -16.40
C LYS A 90 -0.21 11.20 -16.45
N ILE A 91 0.26 10.14 -15.79
CA ILE A 91 1.66 9.75 -15.79
C ILE A 91 2.02 9.27 -17.20
N GLN A 92 3.11 9.80 -17.74
CA GLN A 92 3.56 9.48 -19.09
C GLN A 92 4.58 8.33 -19.11
N SER A 93 5.40 8.22 -18.07
CA SER A 93 6.44 7.18 -17.97
C SER A 93 5.83 5.84 -17.56
N PRO A 94 5.94 4.78 -18.39
CA PRO A 94 5.51 3.44 -18.00
C PRO A 94 6.23 2.91 -16.76
N ASP A 95 7.52 3.22 -16.62
CA ASP A 95 8.31 2.85 -15.44
C ASP A 95 7.79 3.55 -14.18
N CYS A 96 7.38 4.82 -14.30
CA CYS A 96 6.74 5.52 -13.19
C CYS A 96 5.40 4.89 -12.82
N VAL A 97 4.57 4.50 -13.80
CA VAL A 97 3.32 3.79 -13.54
C VAL A 97 3.60 2.50 -12.77
N ALA A 98 4.61 1.72 -13.16
CA ALA A 98 4.98 0.49 -12.46
C ALA A 98 5.38 0.75 -11.00
N GLU A 99 6.23 1.74 -10.74
CA GLU A 99 6.66 2.09 -9.37
C GLU A 99 5.53 2.68 -8.52
N VAL A 100 4.60 3.43 -9.13
CA VAL A 100 3.39 3.92 -8.45
C VAL A 100 2.46 2.78 -8.05
N ARG A 101 2.29 1.76 -8.92
CA ARG A 101 1.49 0.58 -8.61
C ARG A 101 2.12 -0.25 -7.49
N LYS A 102 3.44 -0.47 -7.54
CA LYS A 102 4.22 -1.12 -6.47
C LYS A 102 4.06 -0.37 -5.13
N SER A 103 4.20 0.95 -5.15
CA SER A 103 4.01 1.80 -3.97
C SER A 103 2.57 1.76 -3.44
N SER A 104 1.58 1.76 -4.33
CA SER A 104 0.15 1.63 -3.96
C SER A 104 -0.13 0.32 -3.25
N ARG A 105 0.45 -0.79 -3.74
CA ARG A 105 0.40 -2.10 -3.07
C ARG A 105 1.04 -2.06 -1.68
N THR A 106 2.19 -1.43 -1.53
CA THR A 106 2.84 -1.27 -0.21
C THR A 106 1.98 -0.46 0.76
N LEU A 107 1.38 0.65 0.31
CA LEU A 107 0.55 1.51 1.16
C LEU A 107 -0.80 0.89 1.55
N THR A 108 -1.39 0.07 0.67
CA THR A 108 -2.60 -0.71 0.99
C THR A 108 -2.29 -1.86 1.93
N LEU A 109 -1.12 -2.47 1.81
CA LEU A 109 -0.68 -3.58 2.66
C LEU A 109 -0.29 -3.13 4.08
N PHE A 110 0.33 -1.95 4.18
CA PHE A 110 0.81 -1.36 5.42
C PHE A 110 0.35 0.10 5.61
N PRO A 111 -0.92 0.37 5.93
CA PRO A 111 -1.38 1.75 6.15
C PRO A 111 -0.57 2.53 7.19
N SER A 112 0.04 1.85 8.15
CA SER A 112 0.93 2.44 9.18
C SER A 112 2.22 3.06 8.64
N VAL A 113 2.59 2.80 7.38
CA VAL A 113 3.74 3.45 6.72
C VAL A 113 3.34 4.63 5.84
N ASN A 114 2.03 4.87 5.64
CA ASN A 114 1.50 5.96 4.83
C ASN A 114 1.57 7.29 5.60
N SER A 115 2.67 8.04 5.41
CA SER A 115 2.89 9.29 6.16
C SER A 115 1.83 10.37 5.91
N PRO A 116 1.31 10.63 4.68
CA PRO A 116 0.17 11.52 4.49
C PRO A 116 -1.09 11.11 5.25
N LEU A 117 -1.44 9.83 5.26
CA LEU A 117 -2.58 9.31 6.03
C LEU A 117 -2.39 9.58 7.53
N LEU A 118 -1.24 9.19 8.07
CA LEU A 118 -0.95 9.35 9.49
C LEU A 118 -0.90 10.82 9.93
N ALA A 119 -0.43 11.72 9.07
CA ALA A 119 -0.38 13.15 9.37
C ALA A 119 -1.79 13.72 9.64
N GLU A 120 -2.77 13.33 8.85
CA GLU A 120 -4.16 13.79 9.00
C GLU A 120 -4.94 12.98 10.05
N CYS A 121 -4.59 11.71 10.25
CA CYS A 121 -5.34 10.80 11.10
C CYS A 121 -4.79 10.59 12.51
N LYS A 122 -3.61 11.14 12.86
CA LYS A 122 -2.91 10.84 14.12
C LYS A 122 -3.82 10.83 15.35
N VAL A 123 -4.58 11.90 15.59
CA VAL A 123 -5.43 12.02 16.79
C VAL A 123 -6.54 10.96 16.78
N GLN A 124 -7.22 10.81 15.66
CA GLN A 124 -8.36 9.91 15.51
C GLN A 124 -7.93 8.44 15.55
N PHE A 125 -6.76 8.11 15.01
CA PHE A 125 -6.18 6.77 15.11
C PHE A 125 -5.77 6.42 16.54
N ILE A 126 -5.20 7.36 17.30
CA ILE A 126 -4.89 7.12 18.71
C ILE A 126 -6.17 6.92 19.54
N ASP A 127 -7.21 7.70 19.30
CA ASP A 127 -8.47 7.57 20.04
C ASP A 127 -9.20 6.25 19.75
N MET A 128 -9.19 5.82 18.48
CA MET A 128 -10.11 4.78 18.00
C MET A 128 -9.45 3.46 17.57
N CYS A 129 -8.19 3.50 17.13
CA CYS A 129 -7.46 2.39 16.53
C CYS A 129 -6.08 2.20 17.16
N SER A 130 -6.00 2.32 18.49
CA SER A 130 -4.76 2.13 19.24
C SER A 130 -4.98 1.28 20.50
N VAL A 131 -3.91 0.71 21.01
CA VAL A 131 -3.84 0.06 22.32
C VAL A 131 -2.73 0.73 23.11
N GLN A 132 -3.04 1.24 24.31
CA GLN A 132 -2.07 1.95 25.16
C GLN A 132 -1.39 3.15 24.47
N GLY A 133 -2.08 3.79 23.51
CA GLY A 133 -1.53 4.92 22.75
C GLY A 133 -0.60 4.52 21.60
N GLU A 134 -0.48 3.22 21.31
CA GLU A 134 0.24 2.71 20.15
C GLU A 134 -0.74 2.22 19.08
N LEU A 135 -0.51 2.63 17.83
CA LEU A 135 -1.37 2.27 16.70
C LEU A 135 -1.48 0.74 16.58
N LEU A 136 -2.69 0.26 16.27
CA LEU A 136 -2.90 -1.15 15.95
C LEU A 136 -1.96 -1.61 14.81
N PRO A 137 -1.49 -2.87 14.83
CA PRO A 137 -0.80 -3.46 13.69
C PRO A 137 -1.63 -3.37 12.40
N ASP A 138 -0.98 -3.34 11.24
CA ASP A 138 -1.67 -3.20 9.94
C ASP A 138 -2.70 -4.29 9.64
N SER A 139 -2.59 -5.46 10.27
CA SER A 139 -3.61 -6.53 10.18
C SER A 139 -4.92 -6.19 10.90
N LEU A 140 -4.88 -5.30 11.90
CA LEU A 140 -6.04 -4.86 12.69
C LEU A 140 -6.45 -3.42 12.40
N LEU A 141 -5.53 -2.62 11.86
CA LEU A 141 -5.78 -1.21 11.55
C LEU A 141 -6.83 -1.05 10.45
N LEU A 142 -6.75 -1.83 9.36
CA LEU A 142 -7.74 -1.80 8.28
C LEU A 142 -9.16 -2.19 8.75
N PRO A 143 -9.34 -3.32 9.46
CA PRO A 143 -10.63 -3.63 10.09
C PRO A 143 -11.15 -2.52 11.00
N CYS A 144 -10.29 -1.95 11.85
CA CYS A 144 -10.68 -0.84 12.73
C CYS A 144 -11.16 0.38 11.94
N MET A 145 -10.45 0.73 10.86
CA MET A 145 -10.82 1.84 9.99
C MET A 145 -12.20 1.64 9.35
N ARG A 146 -12.50 0.41 8.92
CA ARG A 146 -13.80 0.06 8.31
C ARG A 146 -14.93 0.08 9.32
N GLU A 147 -14.72 -0.51 10.50
CA GLU A 147 -15.72 -0.55 11.58
C GLU A 147 -16.09 0.85 12.08
N ARG A 148 -15.12 1.76 12.11
CA ARG A 148 -15.29 3.13 12.62
C ARG A 148 -15.36 4.19 11.54
N ARG A 149 -15.65 3.80 10.29
CA ARG A 149 -15.67 4.67 9.11
C ARG A 149 -16.43 5.98 9.34
N GLU A 150 -17.61 5.89 9.96
CA GLU A 150 -18.51 7.04 10.20
C GLU A 150 -17.99 7.99 11.29
N ASN A 151 -17.04 7.54 12.11
CA ASN A 151 -16.45 8.32 13.19
C ASN A 151 -15.27 9.17 12.72
N PHE A 152 -14.65 8.85 11.57
CA PHE A 152 -13.60 9.68 11.01
C PHE A 152 -14.18 10.99 10.47
N THR A 153 -13.46 12.08 10.69
CA THR A 153 -13.89 13.43 10.29
C THR A 153 -12.79 14.19 9.54
N GLY A 154 -13.21 15.18 8.75
CA GLY A 154 -12.32 16.08 8.01
C GLY A 154 -11.37 15.34 7.06
N ALA A 155 -10.13 15.84 6.97
CA ALA A 155 -9.10 15.27 6.10
C ALA A 155 -8.80 13.80 6.41
N CYS A 156 -8.88 13.37 7.68
CA CYS A 156 -8.69 11.96 8.01
C CYS A 156 -9.76 11.07 7.38
N ARG A 157 -11.03 11.48 7.39
CA ARG A 157 -12.10 10.75 6.69
C ARG A 157 -11.78 10.63 5.20
N ASP A 158 -11.36 11.72 4.58
CA ASP A 158 -11.07 11.72 3.15
C ASP A 158 -9.89 10.78 2.82
N LYS A 159 -8.84 10.77 3.64
CA LYS A 159 -7.68 9.87 3.48
C LYS A 159 -8.04 8.40 3.70
N THR A 160 -8.81 8.09 4.74
CA THR A 160 -9.25 6.72 5.05
C THR A 160 -10.16 6.17 3.95
N LEU A 161 -11.08 6.99 3.42
CA LEU A 161 -11.92 6.62 2.27
C LEU A 161 -11.10 6.44 0.99
N ALA A 162 -10.11 7.30 0.73
CA ALA A 162 -9.24 7.17 -0.43
C ALA A 162 -8.39 5.88 -0.37
N LEU A 163 -7.87 5.53 0.80
CA LEU A 163 -7.16 4.28 1.01
C LEU A 163 -8.07 3.07 0.79
N GLU A 164 -9.28 3.08 1.35
CA GLU A 164 -10.25 2.00 1.16
C GLU A 164 -10.66 1.85 -0.31
N ALA A 165 -10.89 2.96 -1.03
CA ALA A 165 -11.16 2.92 -2.46
C ALA A 165 -9.97 2.37 -3.27
N MET A 166 -8.73 2.63 -2.84
CA MET A 166 -7.54 2.06 -3.46
C MET A 166 -7.45 0.55 -3.24
N ILE A 167 -7.74 0.07 -2.02
CA ILE A 167 -7.76 -1.36 -1.69
C ILE A 167 -8.73 -2.13 -2.59
N HIS A 168 -9.93 -1.58 -2.85
CA HIS A 168 -10.96 -2.25 -3.66
C HIS A 168 -10.83 -2.03 -5.17
N ARG A 169 -9.76 -1.38 -5.64
CA ARG A 169 -9.62 -1.07 -7.06
C ARG A 169 -9.26 -2.29 -7.90
N GLU A 170 -8.31 -3.08 -7.44
CA GLU A 170 -7.77 -4.25 -8.13
C GLU A 170 -7.38 -5.32 -7.10
N VAL A 171 -7.30 -6.59 -7.53
CA VAL A 171 -6.97 -7.70 -6.62
C VAL A 171 -5.60 -7.52 -5.97
N ASP A 172 -4.61 -7.01 -6.72
CA ASP A 172 -3.24 -6.81 -6.21
C ASP A 172 -3.12 -5.88 -5.00
N TYR A 173 -4.11 -5.01 -4.80
CA TYR A 173 -4.16 -4.06 -3.67
C TYR A 173 -4.96 -4.58 -2.48
N ASN A 174 -5.65 -5.72 -2.63
CA ASN A 174 -6.47 -6.32 -1.60
C ASN A 174 -5.84 -7.62 -1.10
N ALA A 175 -4.96 -7.51 -0.10
CA ALA A 175 -4.27 -8.66 0.46
C ALA A 175 -5.22 -9.68 1.12
N GLU A 176 -6.33 -9.24 1.70
CA GLU A 176 -7.35 -10.13 2.27
C GLU A 176 -8.00 -10.98 1.19
N LEU A 177 -8.36 -10.36 0.05
CA LEU A 177 -8.92 -11.04 -1.10
C LEU A 177 -7.92 -11.98 -1.77
N LEU A 178 -6.68 -11.54 -1.96
CA LEU A 178 -5.60 -12.37 -2.51
C LEU A 178 -5.43 -13.67 -1.71
N MET A 179 -5.47 -13.58 -0.38
CA MET A 179 -5.39 -14.77 0.48
C MET A 179 -6.65 -15.63 0.37
N ALA A 180 -7.82 -15.01 0.51
CA ALA A 180 -9.10 -15.72 0.58
C ALA A 180 -9.46 -16.42 -0.74
N CYS A 181 -9.07 -15.85 -1.89
CA CYS A 181 -9.42 -16.31 -3.23
C CYS A 181 -8.21 -16.80 -4.03
N SER A 182 -7.10 -17.14 -3.36
CA SER A 182 -5.85 -17.56 -4.02
C SER A 182 -6.07 -18.72 -5.00
N ALA A 183 -6.84 -19.74 -4.60
CA ALA A 183 -7.12 -20.90 -5.44
C ALA A 183 -7.88 -20.51 -6.73
N GLU A 184 -8.93 -19.70 -6.62
CA GLU A 184 -9.72 -19.23 -7.76
C GLU A 184 -8.91 -18.31 -8.67
N LEU A 185 -8.07 -17.46 -8.09
CA LEU A 185 -7.17 -16.60 -8.86
C LEU A 185 -6.17 -17.42 -9.68
N GLU A 186 -5.63 -18.50 -9.11
CA GLU A 186 -4.64 -19.37 -9.78
C GLU A 186 -5.26 -20.36 -10.77
N THR A 187 -6.51 -20.76 -10.57
CA THR A 187 -7.14 -21.83 -11.38
C THR A 187 -8.17 -21.30 -12.36
N VAL A 188 -9.02 -20.36 -11.94
CA VAL A 188 -10.16 -19.83 -12.72
C VAL A 188 -9.79 -18.51 -13.40
N CYS A 189 -9.24 -17.57 -12.63
CA CYS A 189 -9.00 -16.19 -13.10
C CYS A 189 -7.57 -15.90 -13.55
N ARG A 190 -6.72 -16.93 -13.68
CA ARG A 190 -5.30 -16.78 -14.06
C ARG A 190 -5.07 -16.16 -15.44
N HIS A 191 -6.07 -16.24 -16.32
CA HIS A 191 -5.95 -15.83 -17.73
C HIS A 191 -6.37 -14.38 -17.98
N VAL A 192 -6.95 -13.71 -16.98
CA VAL A 192 -7.34 -12.29 -17.10
C VAL A 192 -6.30 -11.41 -16.41
N PRO A 193 -6.08 -10.17 -16.89
CA PRO A 193 -5.17 -9.24 -16.23
C PRO A 193 -5.68 -8.90 -14.82
N SER A 194 -4.78 -8.51 -13.91
CA SER A 194 -5.09 -8.17 -12.51
C SER A 194 -6.26 -7.19 -12.35
N SER A 195 -6.33 -6.18 -13.23
CA SER A 195 -7.41 -5.20 -13.28
C SER A 195 -8.80 -5.79 -13.58
N GLU A 196 -8.87 -6.99 -14.15
CA GLU A 196 -10.11 -7.71 -14.46
C GLU A 196 -10.38 -8.90 -13.53
N GLN A 197 -9.42 -9.28 -12.68
CA GLN A 197 -9.55 -10.43 -11.79
C GLN A 197 -10.69 -10.25 -10.77
N LEU A 198 -10.94 -9.03 -10.28
CA LEU A 198 -12.10 -8.75 -9.41
C LEU A 198 -13.43 -9.09 -10.09
N ARG A 199 -13.58 -8.71 -11.37
CA ARG A 199 -14.77 -9.01 -12.16
C ARG A 199 -14.89 -10.51 -12.40
N CYS A 200 -13.78 -11.18 -12.72
CA CYS A 200 -13.74 -12.64 -12.89
C CYS A 200 -14.20 -13.36 -11.62
N LEU A 201 -13.63 -13.02 -10.46
CA LEU A 201 -14.03 -13.60 -9.18
C LEU A 201 -15.53 -13.42 -8.92
N THR A 202 -16.05 -12.21 -9.11
CA THR A 202 -17.47 -11.90 -8.89
C THR A 202 -18.40 -12.73 -9.79
N MET A 203 -18.01 -12.96 -11.04
CA MET A 203 -18.79 -13.78 -11.98
C MET A 203 -18.80 -15.27 -11.60
N HIS A 204 -17.70 -15.78 -11.05
CA HIS A 204 -17.57 -17.19 -10.68
C HIS A 204 -17.99 -17.52 -9.24
N MET A 205 -18.16 -16.52 -8.36
CA MET A 205 -18.79 -16.69 -7.04
C MET A 205 -20.26 -17.14 -7.10
N GLN A 206 -20.94 -16.90 -8.23
CA GLN A 206 -22.36 -17.21 -8.41
C GLN A 206 -22.63 -18.59 -9.02
N GLN A 207 -21.58 -19.38 -9.30
CA GLN A 207 -21.73 -20.75 -9.79
C GLN A 207 -21.53 -21.72 -8.64
N PRO A 208 -22.60 -22.41 -8.17
CA PRO A 208 -22.45 -23.42 -7.13
C PRO A 208 -21.59 -24.55 -7.68
N THR A 209 -20.58 -24.95 -6.89
CA THR A 209 -19.85 -26.21 -7.07
C THR A 209 -20.73 -27.39 -6.70
#